data_AF-A0A560FKW7-F1
#
_entry.id   AF-A0A560FKW7-F1
#
_cell.length_a   1.000
_cell.length_b   1.000
_cell.length_c   1.000
_cell.angle_alpha   90.00
_cell.angle_beta   90.00
_cell.angle_gamma   90.00
#
_symmetry.space_group_name_H-M   'P 1'
#
loop_
_entity.id
_entity.type
_entity.pdbx_description
1 polymer ?
#
loop_
_entity_poly.entity_id
_entity_poly.type
_entity_poly.pdbx_seq_one_letter_code
_entity_poly.pdbx_strand_id
1 'polypeptide(L)'
;MHIPAAFPLNPPSTVTQAEEDSPTLPLGTSPGISSRPGDAVHLLREERMPLAGVPDCVARTYAVVHRRHGVYTHIYTVLESRQQARRITHLRRVLDGEQLAAARAWVLAGRHLGRLAF
;
A
#
# COMPACT_ATOMS: atom_id res chain seq x y z
N MET A 1 -1.08 -13.83 69.35
CA MET A 1 0.07 -13.46 68.50
C MET A 1 -0.38 -13.53 67.05
N HIS A 2 -0.28 -12.41 66.34
CA HIS A 2 -0.15 -12.25 64.88
C HIS A 2 -1.28 -12.74 63.92
N ILE A 3 -1.93 -11.77 63.26
CA ILE A 3 -2.54 -11.80 61.91
C ILE A 3 -1.59 -10.94 61.03
N PRO A 4 -1.49 -10.95 59.66
CA PRO A 4 -2.10 -11.71 58.54
C PRO A 4 -1.07 -12.18 57.46
N ALA A 5 -1.54 -12.78 56.35
CA ALA A 5 -1.24 -12.36 54.95
C ALA A 5 -1.75 -13.44 53.96
N ALA A 6 -2.86 -13.23 53.28
CA ALA A 6 -2.96 -12.62 51.94
C ALA A 6 -2.75 -13.65 50.80
N PHE A 7 -3.87 -14.15 50.27
CA PHE A 7 -3.97 -14.75 48.94
C PHE A 7 -3.73 -13.69 47.86
N PRO A 8 -3.04 -14.02 46.77
CA PRO A 8 -3.33 -13.45 45.47
C PRO A 8 -4.01 -14.50 44.57
N LEU A 9 -5.29 -14.23 44.27
CA LEU A 9 -5.99 -14.75 43.11
C LEU A 9 -5.34 -14.13 41.86
N ASN A 10 -4.71 -14.94 41.01
CA ASN A 10 -4.27 -14.49 39.70
C ASN A 10 -5.50 -14.41 38.77
N PRO A 11 -5.82 -13.25 38.16
CA PRO A 11 -6.88 -13.15 37.17
C PRO A 11 -6.46 -13.74 35.81
N PRO A 12 -7.42 -14.15 34.96
CA PRO A 12 -7.16 -14.77 33.67
C PRO A 12 -6.47 -13.78 32.72
N SER A 13 -5.49 -14.29 31.97
CA SER A 13 -4.84 -13.56 30.88
C SER A 13 -5.87 -13.21 29.81
N THR A 14 -6.39 -11.98 29.88
CA THR A 14 -7.11 -11.33 28.78
C THR A 14 -6.17 -11.27 27.58
N VAL A 15 -6.52 -12.00 26.54
CA VAL A 15 -6.04 -11.76 25.17
C VAL A 15 -6.57 -10.39 24.77
N THR A 16 -5.78 -9.35 25.00
CA THR A 16 -5.98 -8.06 24.34
C THR A 16 -5.23 -8.13 23.03
N GLN A 17 -6.00 -8.05 21.94
CA GLN A 17 -5.53 -7.86 20.58
C GLN A 17 -4.33 -6.91 20.59
N ALA A 18 -3.18 -7.41 20.16
CA ALA A 18 -2.17 -6.52 19.62
C ALA A 18 -2.86 -5.80 18.46
N GLU A 19 -2.98 -4.48 18.60
CA GLU A 19 -3.17 -3.59 17.48
C GLU A 19 -2.20 -4.04 16.39
N GLU A 20 -2.72 -4.64 15.32
CA GLU A 20 -2.06 -4.60 14.03
C GLU A 20 -2.03 -3.13 13.63
N ASP A 21 -1.10 -2.40 14.24
CA ASP A 21 -0.43 -1.26 13.66
C ASP A 21 0.24 -1.81 12.41
N SER A 22 -0.57 -1.99 11.37
CA SER A 22 -0.08 -1.99 10.00
C SER A 22 0.79 -0.75 9.93
N PRO A 23 2.11 -0.87 9.70
CA PRO A 23 2.93 0.31 9.59
C PRO A 23 2.36 1.08 8.41
N THR A 24 1.62 2.15 8.70
CA THR A 24 1.32 3.18 7.72
C THR A 24 2.66 3.85 7.53
N LEU A 25 3.51 3.20 6.72
CA LEU A 25 4.82 3.71 6.37
C LEU A 25 4.58 5.17 5.98
N PRO A 26 5.15 6.15 6.71
CA PRO A 26 5.02 7.54 6.34
C PRO A 26 5.49 7.61 4.91
N LEU A 27 4.55 7.95 4.05
CA LEU A 27 4.68 7.67 2.65
C LEU A 27 5.72 8.63 2.08
N GLY A 28 6.98 8.19 2.12
CA GLY A 28 8.03 8.71 1.27
C GLY A 28 7.44 8.72 -0.13
N THR A 29 7.48 9.89 -0.76
CA THR A 29 7.10 10.14 -2.14
C THR A 29 7.47 8.91 -2.98
N SER A 30 6.48 8.09 -3.31
CA SER A 30 6.73 6.86 -4.05
C SER A 30 7.35 7.28 -5.37
N PRO A 31 8.62 6.94 -5.60
CA PRO A 31 9.39 7.68 -6.59
C PRO A 31 8.84 7.39 -7.98
N GLY A 32 8.57 8.46 -8.74
CA GLY A 32 7.96 8.38 -10.07
C GLY A 32 6.43 8.48 -10.10
N ILE A 33 5.76 8.62 -8.96
CA ILE A 33 4.32 8.89 -8.90
C ILE A 33 4.11 10.39 -8.69
N SER A 34 3.16 10.98 -9.43
CA SER A 34 2.75 12.35 -9.18
C SER A 34 1.97 12.38 -7.86
N SER A 35 2.58 12.91 -6.80
CA SER A 35 1.93 13.17 -5.51
C SER A 35 2.44 14.51 -4.98
N ARG A 36 1.55 15.30 -4.39
CA ARG A 36 1.83 16.61 -3.78
C ARG A 36 1.63 16.54 -2.27
N PRO A 37 2.17 17.51 -1.49
CA PRO A 37 1.84 17.63 -0.08
C PRO A 37 0.32 17.68 0.12
N GLY A 38 -0.20 16.83 1.02
CA GLY A 38 -1.63 16.68 1.28
C GLY A 38 -2.33 15.58 0.47
N ASP A 39 -1.67 14.98 -0.52
CA ASP A 39 -2.16 13.77 -1.17
C ASP A 39 -1.89 12.55 -0.28
N ALA A 40 -2.83 11.61 -0.26
CA ALA A 40 -2.63 10.32 0.39
C ALA A 40 -2.22 9.30 -0.68
N VAL A 41 -1.20 8.49 -0.42
CA VAL A 41 -0.86 7.37 -1.31
C VAL A 41 -0.97 6.07 -0.53
N HIS A 42 -1.37 5.03 -1.22
CA HIS A 42 -1.59 3.72 -0.65
C HIS A 42 -1.00 2.69 -1.60
N LEU A 43 -0.04 1.89 -1.11
CA LEU A 43 0.38 0.69 -1.82
C LEU A 43 -0.77 -0.31 -1.81
N LEU A 44 -1.20 -0.74 -2.99
CA LEU A 44 -2.29 -1.71 -3.17
C LEU A 44 -1.78 -3.11 -3.39
N ARG A 45 -0.66 -3.25 -4.11
CA ARG A 45 -0.05 -4.55 -4.44
C ARG A 45 1.41 -4.39 -4.83
N GLU A 46 2.22 -5.36 -4.45
CA GLU A 46 3.59 -5.54 -4.93
C GLU A 46 3.72 -6.97 -5.44
N GLU A 47 4.31 -7.13 -6.62
CA GLU A 47 4.55 -8.43 -7.22
C GLU A 47 5.83 -8.45 -8.06
N ARG A 48 6.52 -9.59 -8.03
CA ARG A 48 7.62 -9.86 -8.96
C ARG A 48 7.04 -10.47 -10.22
N MET A 49 7.22 -9.81 -11.34
CA MET A 49 6.71 -10.26 -12.63
C MET A 49 7.78 -10.10 -13.70
N PRO A 50 8.32 -11.20 -14.28
CA PRO A 50 9.25 -11.07 -15.38
C PRO A 50 8.55 -10.43 -16.58
N LEU A 51 9.18 -9.41 -17.15
CA LEU A 51 8.77 -8.79 -18.41
C LEU A 51 9.75 -9.15 -19.52
N ALA A 52 9.34 -8.96 -20.77
CA ALA A 52 10.19 -9.20 -21.92
C ALA A 52 11.48 -8.37 -21.80
N GLY A 53 12.63 -9.05 -21.75
CA GLY A 53 13.95 -8.42 -21.58
C GLY A 53 14.25 -7.94 -20.15
N VAL A 54 13.36 -8.12 -19.18
CA VAL A 54 13.53 -7.65 -17.79
C VAL A 54 13.07 -8.73 -16.79
N PRO A 55 13.92 -9.72 -16.49
CA PRO A 55 13.55 -10.87 -15.67
C PRO A 55 13.37 -10.53 -14.18
N ASP A 56 14.00 -9.46 -13.71
CA ASP A 56 13.99 -9.02 -12.31
C ASP A 56 12.94 -7.94 -12.00
N CYS A 57 11.96 -7.76 -12.90
CA CYS A 57 10.99 -6.67 -12.78
C CYS A 57 10.07 -6.86 -11.55
N VAL A 58 9.97 -5.80 -10.75
CA VAL A 58 9.02 -5.66 -9.64
C VAL A 58 7.97 -4.64 -10.03
N ALA A 59 6.70 -5.03 -10.00
CA ALA A 59 5.57 -4.15 -10.21
C ALA A 59 4.93 -3.77 -8.87
N ARG A 60 4.83 -2.46 -8.61
CA ARG A 60 4.12 -1.91 -7.45
C ARG A 60 2.95 -1.07 -7.90
N THR A 61 1.75 -1.42 -7.45
CA THR A 61 0.53 -0.69 -7.78
C THR A 61 0.09 0.13 -6.60
N TYR A 62 -0.18 1.42 -6.84
CA TYR A 62 -0.55 2.40 -5.83
C TYR A 62 -1.87 3.07 -6.19
N ALA A 63 -2.63 3.48 -5.17
CA ALA A 63 -3.67 4.49 -5.29
C ALA A 63 -3.17 5.80 -4.67
N VAL A 64 -3.34 6.91 -5.39
CA VAL A 64 -3.08 8.27 -4.90
C VAL A 64 -4.42 9.00 -4.83
N VAL A 65 -4.79 9.50 -3.66
CA VAL A 65 -5.94 10.38 -3.47
C VAL A 65 -5.45 11.81 -3.52
N HIS A 66 -5.76 12.49 -4.63
CA HIS A 66 -5.53 13.92 -4.79
C HIS A 66 -6.72 14.69 -4.24
N ARG A 67 -6.47 15.76 -3.47
CA ARG A 67 -7.56 16.61 -2.90
C ARG A 67 -7.48 18.09 -3.29
N ARG A 68 -6.38 18.53 -3.91
CA ARG A 68 -6.08 19.97 -4.13
C ARG A 68 -6.97 20.65 -5.17
N HIS A 69 -7.31 19.97 -6.25
CA HIS A 69 -8.04 20.54 -7.40
C HIS A 69 -9.33 19.76 -7.69
N GLY A 70 -9.96 19.25 -6.62
CA GLY A 70 -10.97 18.20 -6.66
C GLY A 70 -10.45 16.90 -6.05
N VAL A 71 -11.38 16.02 -5.67
CA VAL A 71 -11.04 14.72 -5.08
C VAL A 71 -11.01 13.68 -6.18
N TYR A 72 -9.84 13.07 -6.38
CA TYR A 72 -9.63 12.02 -7.39
C TYR A 72 -8.75 10.92 -6.83
N THR A 73 -9.02 9.69 -7.25
CA THR A 73 -8.18 8.53 -6.94
C THR A 73 -7.49 8.06 -8.21
N HIS A 74 -6.18 8.30 -8.31
CA HIS A 74 -5.35 7.82 -9.41
C HIS A 74 -4.73 6.48 -9.05
N ILE A 75 -4.81 5.52 -9.97
CA ILE A 75 -4.17 4.21 -9.83
C ILE A 75 -2.93 4.18 -10.70
N TYR A 76 -1.76 4.02 -10.09
CA TYR A 76 -0.47 3.93 -10.78
C TYR A 76 0.13 2.54 -10.63
N THR A 77 0.83 2.05 -11.65
CA THR A 77 1.73 0.89 -11.54
C THR A 77 3.15 1.33 -11.88
N VAL A 78 4.06 1.17 -10.93
CA VAL A 78 5.49 1.45 -11.07
C VAL A 78 6.21 0.13 -11.31
N LEU A 79 6.94 0.05 -12.42
CA LEU A 79 7.81 -1.06 -12.76
C LEU A 79 9.25 -0.67 -12.41
N GLU A 80 9.96 -1.55 -11.72
CA GLU A 80 11.36 -1.35 -11.35
C GLU A 80 12.20 -2.58 -11.69
N SER A 81 13.38 -2.35 -12.26
CA SER A 81 14.44 -3.35 -12.42
C SER A 81 15.70 -2.82 -11.78
N ARG A 82 16.28 -3.63 -10.89
CA ARG A 82 17.56 -3.29 -10.25
C ARG A 82 18.71 -3.50 -11.23
N GLN A 83 18.63 -4.55 -12.05
CA GLN A 83 19.66 -4.87 -13.04
C GLN A 83 19.79 -3.78 -14.11
N GLN A 84 18.67 -3.22 -14.56
CA GLN A 84 18.67 -2.18 -15.60
C GLN A 84 18.68 -0.76 -15.04
N ALA A 85 18.65 -0.59 -13.71
CA ALA A 85 18.53 0.70 -13.02
C ALA A 85 17.42 1.61 -13.59
N ARG A 86 16.34 1.00 -14.10
CA ARG A 86 15.28 1.68 -14.83
C ARG A 86 13.96 1.53 -14.09
N ARG A 87 13.19 2.62 -14.11
CA ARG A 87 11.87 2.73 -13.48
C ARG A 87 10.89 3.33 -14.47
N ILE A 88 9.68 2.76 -14.56
CA ILE A 88 8.60 3.29 -15.40
C ILE A 88 7.31 3.34 -14.62
N THR A 89 6.62 4.46 -14.72
CA THR A 89 5.31 4.66 -14.09
C THR A 89 4.21 4.66 -15.14
N HIS A 90 3.20 3.82 -14.94
CA HIS A 90 1.99 3.76 -15.76
C HIS A 90 0.81 4.31 -14.96
N LEU A 91 0.14 5.35 -15.46
CA LEU A 91 -1.20 5.70 -14.98
C LEU A 91 -2.19 4.70 -15.56
N ARG A 92 -2.85 3.94 -14.68
CA ARG A 92 -3.71 2.82 -15.05
C ARG A 92 -5.17 3.21 -15.12
N ARG A 93 -5.60 4.07 -14.20
CA ARG A 93 -6.98 4.52 -14.09
C ARG A 93 -7.06 5.79 -13.26
N VAL A 94 -8.07 6.61 -13.53
CA VAL A 94 -8.52 7.72 -12.69
C VAL A 94 -9.95 7.43 -12.28
N LEU A 95 -10.26 7.62 -11.01
CA LEU A 95 -11.60 7.52 -10.45
C LEU A 95 -11.97 8.86 -9.82
N ASP A 96 -13.19 9.33 -10.04
CA ASP A 96 -13.71 10.51 -9.39
C ASP A 96 -14.03 10.22 -7.91
N GLY A 97 -13.61 11.14 -7.04
CA GLY A 97 -13.77 11.03 -5.59
C GLY A 97 -12.70 10.20 -4.89
N GLU A 98 -12.91 10.00 -3.58
CA GLU A 98 -12.06 9.18 -2.73
C GLU A 98 -12.51 7.71 -2.80
N GLN A 99 -11.98 7.00 -3.79
CA GLN A 99 -12.44 5.68 -4.22
C GLN A 99 -11.40 4.58 -3.92
N LEU A 100 -10.78 4.62 -2.74
CA LEU A 100 -9.72 3.68 -2.37
C LEU A 100 -10.22 2.22 -2.34
N ALA A 101 -11.43 1.98 -1.83
CA ALA A 101 -12.03 0.65 -1.81
C ALA A 101 -12.26 0.10 -3.22
N ALA A 102 -12.77 0.94 -4.13
CA ALA A 102 -12.97 0.57 -5.54
C ALA A 102 -11.62 0.32 -6.24
N ALA A 103 -10.59 1.12 -5.94
CA ALA A 103 -9.24 0.90 -6.45
C ALA A 103 -8.67 -0.45 -5.98
N ARG A 104 -8.83 -0.80 -4.70
CA ARG A 104 -8.43 -2.11 -4.15
C ARG A 104 -9.16 -3.26 -4.86
N ALA A 105 -10.49 -3.19 -4.97
CA ALA A 105 -11.28 -4.19 -5.66
C ALA A 105 -10.87 -4.35 -7.13
N TRP A 106 -10.49 -3.25 -7.79
CA TRP A 106 -10.00 -3.27 -9.16
C TRP A 106 -8.66 -3.99 -9.33
N VAL A 107 -7.72 -3.77 -8.40
CA VAL A 107 -6.42 -4.47 -8.34
C VAL A 107 -6.57 -5.95 -7.98
N LEU A 108 -7.46 -6.27 -7.03
CA LEU A 108 -7.74 -7.66 -6.65
C LEU A 108 -8.32 -8.47 -7.82
N ALA A 109 -9.08 -7.82 -8.71
CA ALA A 109 -9.57 -8.43 -9.95
C ALA A 109 -8.49 -8.61 -11.03
N GLY A 110 -7.21 -8.31 -10.76
CA GLY A 110 -6.09 -8.51 -11.69
C GLY A 110 -6.00 -7.51 -12.84
N ARG A 111 -6.85 -6.47 -12.84
CA ARG A 111 -6.97 -5.53 -13.97
C ARG A 111 -5.80 -4.54 -14.10
N HIS A 112 -4.96 -4.44 -13.07
CA HIS A 112 -3.79 -3.55 -13.06
C HIS A 112 -2.67 -4.01 -13.99
N LEU A 113 -2.61 -5.30 -14.32
CA LEU A 113 -1.51 -5.90 -15.09
C LEU A 113 -1.62 -5.76 -16.62
N GLY A 114 -2.77 -5.35 -17.14
CA GLY A 114 -2.98 -5.32 -18.60
C GLY A 114 -2.04 -4.35 -19.33
N ARG A 115 -1.33 -4.78 -20.38
CA ARG A 115 -0.47 -3.89 -21.19
C ARG A 115 0.62 -3.16 -20.36
N LEU A 116 1.23 -3.83 -19.40
CA LEU A 116 2.45 -3.31 -18.76
C LEU A 116 3.64 -3.53 -19.70
N ALA A 117 4.47 -2.50 -19.85
CA ALA A 117 5.67 -2.56 -20.66
C ALA A 117 6.79 -1.77 -19.97
N PHE A 118 8.01 -2.28 -20.16
CA PHE A 118 9.23 -1.67 -19.67
C PHE A 118 9.90 -0.81 -20.74
#